data_AF-A0A5N6DW75-F1
#
_entry.id   AF-A0A5N6DW75-F1
#
_cell.length_a   1.000
_cell.length_b   1.000
_cell.length_c   1.000
_cell.angle_alpha   90.00
_cell.angle_beta   90.00
_cell.angle_gamma   90.00
#
_symmetry.space_group_name_H-M   'P 1'
#
loop_
_entity.id
_entity.type
_entity.pdbx_description
1 polymer ?
#
loop_
_entity_poly.entity_id
_entity_poly.type
_entity_poly.pdbx_seq_one_letter_code
_entity_poly.pdbx_strand_id
1 'polypeptide(L)'
;MSGSPDFLQNIILQSASSRESIRKDAEALLRPYNTSSIYITSVSPGALNEGPYFLNMGRLHPAYRLYPDYAGAFIAPTVPIEDSYCYKPLDAAAYGETYPSSLTMAVPSRLYHPPTAERPFAGTRIGVKYIIDLCRLRTGASSRAYTQLLGPRTENAEFIQKLLELGFIVVGTLKTTQFADSEWPTCDYVDYHVPVNPRADGYQTTSSSSCGSAAAVASYEWLDFALGTHIIAREHSRSGYRSRPLWNATLTGRHKL
;
A
#
# COMPACT_ATOMS: atom_id res chain seq x y z
N MET A 1 13.82 1.13 14.44
CA MET A 1 13.37 2.09 13.40
C MET A 1 14.59 2.81 12.87
N SER A 2 15.07 2.46 11.67
CA SER A 2 16.06 3.27 10.95
C SER A 2 15.28 4.40 10.27
N GLY A 3 15.20 5.54 10.95
CA GLY A 3 14.84 6.82 10.32
C GLY A 3 16.13 7.56 9.99
N SER A 4 16.15 8.32 8.90
CA SER A 4 17.26 9.26 8.66
C SER A 4 17.37 10.19 9.87
N PRO A 5 18.59 10.44 10.40
CA PRO A 5 18.78 11.38 11.51
C PRO A 5 18.19 12.77 11.22
N ASP A 6 18.00 13.11 9.94
CA ASP A 6 17.47 14.42 9.52
C ASP A 6 15.94 14.50 9.51
N PHE A 7 15.22 13.37 9.64
CA PHE A 7 13.77 13.36 9.47
C PHE A 7 13.02 14.21 10.53
N LEU A 8 13.56 14.27 11.75
CA LEU A 8 13.00 15.05 12.85
C LEU A 8 13.74 16.39 13.07
N GLN A 9 14.52 16.84 12.07
CA GLN A 9 15.28 18.07 12.17
C GLN A 9 14.38 19.31 12.28
N ASN A 10 13.21 19.29 11.64
CA ASN A 10 12.25 20.39 11.66
C ASN A 10 10.88 19.88 12.11
N ILE A 11 10.32 20.49 13.16
CA ILE A 11 9.03 20.09 13.73
C ILE A 11 8.09 21.30 13.77
N ILE A 12 6.86 21.09 13.32
CA ILE A 12 5.79 22.07 13.38
C ILE A 12 4.77 21.59 14.42
N LEU A 13 4.53 22.40 15.44
CA LEU A 13 3.53 22.16 16.47
C LEU A 13 2.34 23.08 16.23
N GLN A 14 1.15 22.49 16.19
CA GLN A 14 -0.11 23.22 16.07
C GLN A 14 -0.73 23.38 17.46
N SER A 15 -1.04 24.61 17.85
CA SER A 15 -1.69 24.87 19.14
C SER A 15 -2.69 26.01 19.03
N ALA A 16 -3.83 25.89 19.70
CA ALA A 16 -4.84 26.95 19.76
C ALA A 16 -4.35 28.22 20.49
N SER A 17 -3.26 28.15 21.25
CA SER A 17 -2.62 29.30 21.88
C SER A 17 -1.09 29.13 21.87
N SER A 18 -0.35 30.10 21.35
CA SER A 18 1.12 30.12 21.43
C SER A 18 1.55 30.39 22.87
N ARG A 19 1.91 29.33 23.60
CA ARG A 19 2.42 29.43 24.97
C ARG A 19 3.91 29.09 25.00
N GLU A 20 4.72 29.93 25.63
CA GLU A 20 6.16 29.67 25.85
C GLU A 20 6.43 28.37 26.63
N SER A 21 5.48 27.92 27.46
CA SER A 21 5.59 26.63 28.16
C SER A 21 5.66 25.45 27.19
N ILE A 22 4.84 25.45 26.14
CA ILE A 22 4.80 24.39 25.11
C ILE A 22 6.16 24.27 24.43
N ARG A 23 6.83 25.42 24.19
CA ARG A 23 8.14 25.43 23.56
C ARG A 23 9.20 24.73 24.40
N LYS A 24 9.28 25.01 25.69
CA LYS A 24 10.27 24.38 26.59
C LYS A 24 10.04 22.87 26.70
N ASP A 25 8.79 22.45 26.85
CA ASP A 25 8.44 21.03 26.93
C ASP A 25 8.76 20.30 25.62
N ALA A 26 8.47 20.92 24.48
CA ALA A 26 8.81 20.39 23.16
C ALA A 26 10.34 20.28 22.96
N GLU A 27 11.10 21.32 23.31
CA GLU A 27 12.57 21.29 23.24
C GLU A 27 13.15 20.16 24.09
N ALA A 28 12.63 19.95 25.30
CA ALA A 28 13.07 18.86 26.17
C ALA A 28 12.75 17.47 25.59
N LEU A 29 11.54 17.29 25.06
CA LEU A 29 11.07 16.02 24.50
C LEU A 29 11.77 15.67 23.18
N LEU A 30 12.11 16.69 22.38
CA LEU A 30 12.69 16.54 21.04
C LEU A 30 14.22 16.52 21.04
N ARG A 31 14.86 16.90 22.15
CA ARG A 31 16.31 16.86 22.34
C ARG A 31 16.98 15.53 21.92
N PRO A 32 16.41 14.34 22.22
CA PRO A 32 17.01 13.07 21.81
C PRO A 32 16.99 12.82 20.29
N TYR A 33 16.14 13.55 19.55
CA TYR A 33 15.89 13.35 18.12
C TYR A 33 16.66 14.31 17.22
N ASN A 34 17.63 15.03 17.77
CA ASN A 34 18.47 16.00 17.03
C ASN A 34 17.68 17.08 16.27
N THR A 35 16.52 17.46 16.81
CA THR A 35 15.68 18.51 16.24
C THR A 35 16.40 19.87 16.29
N SER A 36 16.55 20.50 15.13
CA SER A 36 17.22 21.80 14.99
C SER A 36 16.25 22.97 15.10
N SER A 37 15.03 22.81 14.57
CA SER A 37 14.03 23.89 14.50
C SER A 37 12.67 23.41 14.97
N ILE A 38 12.05 24.17 15.88
CA ILE A 38 10.67 23.97 16.33
C ILE A 38 9.87 25.21 15.96
N TYR A 39 8.84 25.03 15.15
CA TYR A 39 7.90 26.07 14.74
C TYR A 39 6.58 25.84 15.45
N ILE A 40 6.06 26.85 16.15
CA ILE A 40 4.74 26.79 16.79
C ILE A 40 3.82 27.68 16.00
N THR A 41 2.72 27.12 15.50
CA THR A 41 1.73 27.86 14.72
C THR A 41 0.35 27.77 15.37
N SER A 42 -0.36 28.90 15.39
CA SER A 42 -1.75 28.95 15.79
C SER A 42 -2.64 28.73 14.58
N VAL A 43 -2.98 27.47 14.33
CA VAL A 43 -3.92 27.09 13.27
C VAL A 43 -5.23 26.65 13.90
N SER A 44 -6.33 26.80 13.17
CA SER A 44 -7.59 26.22 13.59
C SER A 44 -7.42 24.70 13.77
N PRO A 45 -8.01 24.11 14.83
CA PRO A 45 -8.03 22.66 14.99
C PRO A 45 -8.52 21.98 13.69
N GLY A 46 -7.75 21.02 13.19
CA GLY A 46 -8.06 20.31 11.94
C GLY A 46 -7.56 20.96 10.64
N ALA A 47 -6.78 22.05 10.71
CA ALA A 47 -6.20 22.66 9.50
C ALA A 47 -5.14 21.78 8.82
N LEU A 48 -4.46 20.91 9.57
CA LEU A 48 -3.52 19.91 9.06
C LEU A 48 -3.65 18.64 9.90
N ASN A 49 -3.60 17.48 9.25
CA ASN A 49 -3.54 16.22 9.96
C ASN A 49 -2.11 15.97 10.47
N GLU A 50 -1.98 15.08 11.46
CA GLU A 50 -0.66 14.69 11.96
C GLU A 50 0.10 13.88 10.91
N GLY A 51 1.43 14.01 10.90
CA GLY A 51 2.30 13.18 10.07
C GLY A 51 3.43 13.96 9.41
N PRO A 52 4.22 13.29 8.54
CA PRO A 52 5.31 13.95 7.86
C PRO A 52 4.85 14.84 6.69
N TYR A 53 5.55 15.94 6.46
CA TYR A 53 5.22 16.84 5.35
C TYR A 53 6.49 17.28 4.64
N PHE A 54 6.38 17.52 3.34
CA PHE A 54 7.38 18.26 2.58
C PHE A 54 6.93 19.72 2.47
N LEU A 55 7.81 20.66 2.80
CA LEU A 55 7.61 22.07 2.51
C LEU A 55 8.15 22.36 1.11
N ASN A 56 7.26 22.69 0.16
CA ASN A 56 7.62 23.06 -1.20
C ASN A 56 6.90 24.35 -1.57
N MET A 57 7.65 25.36 -2.04
CA MET A 57 7.10 26.68 -2.45
C MET A 57 6.12 27.29 -1.42
N GLY A 58 6.45 27.18 -0.13
CA GLY A 58 5.63 27.73 0.96
C GLY A 58 4.37 26.92 1.30
N ARG A 59 4.17 25.74 0.69
CA ARG A 59 3.06 24.83 0.97
C ARG A 59 3.53 23.51 1.55
N LEU A 60 2.76 22.98 2.49
CA LEU A 60 2.99 21.66 3.06
C LEU A 60 2.27 20.60 2.23
N HIS A 61 2.99 19.54 1.86
CA HIS A 61 2.48 18.41 1.10
C HIS A 61 2.66 17.12 1.91
N PRO A 62 1.63 16.26 2.05
CA PRO A 62 1.77 14.99 2.75
C PRO A 62 2.89 14.15 2.15
N ALA A 63 3.80 13.67 2.99
CA ALA A 63 4.92 12.84 2.56
C ALA A 63 4.52 11.36 2.47
N TYR A 64 4.92 10.70 1.39
CA TYR A 64 4.76 9.26 1.22
C TYR A 64 6.13 8.62 1.33
N ARG A 65 6.23 7.54 2.11
CA ARG A 65 7.48 6.77 2.16
C ARG A 65 7.51 5.83 0.98
N LEU A 66 8.62 5.86 0.25
CA LEU A 66 8.83 4.97 -0.89
C LEU A 66 9.44 3.65 -0.42
N TYR A 67 8.86 2.53 -0.85
CA TYR A 67 9.37 1.18 -0.61
C TYR A 67 9.57 0.43 -1.93
N PRO A 68 10.58 -0.43 -2.06
CA PRO A 68 10.68 -1.34 -3.20
C PRO A 68 9.65 -2.47 -3.05
N ASP A 69 8.96 -2.82 -4.15
CA ASP A 69 8.18 -4.06 -4.28
C ASP A 69 9.14 -5.25 -4.50
N TYR A 70 9.92 -5.59 -3.48
CA TYR A 70 10.96 -6.62 -3.55
C TYR A 70 10.41 -8.03 -3.76
N ALA A 71 9.15 -8.29 -3.35
CA ALA A 71 8.45 -9.55 -3.60
C ALA A 71 7.82 -9.61 -5.00
N GLY A 72 7.82 -8.50 -5.75
CA GLY A 72 7.18 -8.40 -7.07
C GLY A 72 5.69 -8.75 -7.02
N ALA A 73 4.98 -8.34 -5.97
CA ALA A 73 3.59 -8.72 -5.72
C ALA A 73 2.59 -7.79 -6.40
N PHE A 74 3.01 -6.61 -6.84
CA PHE A 74 2.15 -5.60 -7.45
C PHE A 74 2.29 -5.58 -8.98
N ILE A 75 1.20 -5.21 -9.65
CA ILE A 75 1.18 -4.82 -11.06
C ILE A 75 1.47 -3.33 -11.19
N ALA A 76 0.88 -2.52 -10.30
CA ALA A 76 1.07 -1.08 -10.30
C ALA A 76 0.96 -0.49 -8.88
N PRO A 77 1.90 0.37 -8.46
CA PRO A 77 1.72 1.25 -7.31
C PRO A 77 0.67 2.32 -7.62
N THR A 78 -0.09 2.77 -6.61
CA THR A 78 -1.14 3.77 -6.81
C THR A 78 -1.01 4.94 -5.86
N VAL A 79 -1.38 6.12 -6.32
CA VAL A 79 -1.57 7.32 -5.49
C VAL A 79 -2.95 7.91 -5.72
N PRO A 80 -3.58 8.49 -4.68
CA PRO A 80 -4.87 9.15 -4.84
C PRO A 80 -4.75 10.37 -5.76
N ILE A 81 -5.86 10.70 -6.43
CA ILE A 81 -6.03 11.97 -7.14
C ILE A 81 -6.95 12.91 -6.33
N GLU A 82 -7.24 14.10 -6.84
CA GLU A 82 -8.09 15.08 -6.15
C GLU A 82 -9.50 14.54 -5.85
N ASP A 83 -10.00 13.64 -6.70
CA ASP A 83 -11.21 12.87 -6.43
C ASP A 83 -10.94 11.79 -5.37
N SER A 84 -11.70 11.84 -4.27
CA SER A 84 -11.41 11.15 -3.01
C SER A 84 -11.38 9.62 -3.10
N TYR A 85 -11.90 9.03 -4.18
CA TYR A 85 -12.00 7.57 -4.36
C TYR A 85 -11.41 7.06 -5.68
N CYS A 86 -10.66 7.88 -6.38
CA CYS A 86 -10.01 7.50 -7.63
C CYS A 86 -8.48 7.57 -7.51
N TYR A 87 -7.80 6.80 -8.36
CA TYR A 87 -6.37 6.57 -8.25
C TYR A 87 -5.68 6.71 -9.59
N LYS A 88 -4.39 7.03 -9.56
CA LYS A 88 -3.51 6.92 -10.73
C LYS A 88 -2.30 6.05 -10.41
N PRO A 89 -1.69 5.42 -11.43
CA PRO A 89 -0.40 4.77 -11.25
C PRO A 89 0.64 5.77 -10.75
N LEU A 90 1.55 5.32 -9.89
CA LEU A 90 2.73 6.12 -9.52
C LEU A 90 3.84 5.92 -10.57
N ASP A 91 4.12 6.98 -11.31
CA ASP A 91 5.23 7.03 -12.26
C ASP A 91 6.50 7.55 -11.58
N ALA A 92 7.10 6.71 -10.73
CA ALA A 92 8.35 7.03 -10.05
C ALA A 92 9.27 5.79 -9.97
N ALA A 93 10.57 6.02 -10.03
CA ALA A 93 11.58 4.99 -9.86
C ALA A 93 12.52 5.37 -8.72
N ALA A 94 12.65 4.47 -7.75
CA ALA A 94 13.60 4.52 -6.65
C ALA A 94 14.24 3.14 -6.47
N TYR A 95 15.40 3.08 -5.82
CA TYR A 95 16.08 1.83 -5.47
C TYR A 95 16.57 0.97 -6.64
N GLY A 96 16.72 1.53 -7.85
CA GLY A 96 17.08 0.76 -9.04
C GLY A 96 18.41 -0.02 -8.95
N GLU A 97 19.36 0.43 -8.13
CA GLU A 97 20.63 -0.27 -7.91
C GLU A 97 20.49 -1.46 -6.94
N THR A 98 19.64 -1.35 -5.93
CA THR A 98 19.50 -2.37 -4.86
C THR A 98 18.34 -3.33 -5.09
N TYR A 99 17.31 -2.88 -5.79
CA TYR A 99 16.13 -3.66 -6.17
C TYR A 99 15.83 -3.43 -7.66
N PRO A 100 16.71 -3.92 -8.55
CA PRO A 100 16.46 -3.83 -9.98
C PRO A 100 15.15 -4.55 -10.31
N SER A 101 14.36 -3.95 -11.20
CA SER A 101 13.04 -4.46 -11.63
C SER A 101 11.91 -4.41 -10.60
N SER A 102 12.14 -3.91 -9.38
CA SER A 102 11.05 -3.67 -8.42
C SER A 102 10.28 -2.38 -8.74
N LEU A 103 8.97 -2.42 -8.52
CA LEU A 103 8.13 -1.22 -8.51
C LEU A 103 8.44 -0.37 -7.28
N THR A 104 8.25 0.95 -7.40
CA THR A 104 8.34 1.88 -6.27
C THR A 104 6.95 2.09 -5.68
N MET A 105 6.75 1.65 -4.44
CA MET A 105 5.48 1.78 -3.73
C MET A 105 5.47 3.06 -2.91
N ALA A 106 4.56 3.99 -3.21
CA ALA A 106 4.31 5.15 -2.38
C ALA A 106 3.31 4.82 -1.28
N VAL A 107 3.77 4.84 -0.03
CA VAL A 107 2.97 4.43 1.12
C VAL A 107 2.73 5.63 2.05
N PRO A 108 1.47 6.05 2.26
CA PRO A 108 1.18 7.16 3.16
C PRO A 108 1.39 6.77 4.63
N SER A 109 1.63 7.79 5.45
CA SER A 109 1.56 7.66 6.90
C SER A 109 0.13 7.37 7.33
N ARG A 110 -0.05 6.50 8.33
CA ARG A 110 -1.36 6.28 8.95
C ARG A 110 -1.87 7.51 9.70
N LEU A 111 -0.94 8.38 10.15
CA LEU A 111 -1.25 9.57 10.96
C LEU A 111 -2.09 10.61 10.22
N TYR A 112 -2.04 10.65 8.88
CA TYR A 112 -2.86 11.58 8.11
C TYR A 112 -4.36 11.28 8.19
N HIS A 113 -4.73 10.10 8.71
CA HIS A 113 -6.08 9.58 8.65
C HIS A 113 -6.50 9.08 10.04
N PRO A 114 -6.76 9.97 11.01
CA PRO A 114 -7.26 9.58 12.32
C PRO A 114 -8.64 8.89 12.19
N PRO A 115 -8.85 7.73 12.82
CA PRO A 115 -10.15 7.05 12.81
C PRO A 115 -11.26 7.90 13.44
N THR A 116 -12.44 7.87 12.83
CA THR A 116 -13.68 8.46 13.36
C THR A 116 -14.78 7.41 13.44
N ALA A 117 -15.94 7.76 14.02
CA ALA A 117 -17.09 6.85 14.06
C ALA A 117 -17.57 6.47 12.64
N GLU A 118 -17.49 7.42 11.70
CA GLU A 118 -17.90 7.25 10.30
C GLU A 118 -16.82 6.55 9.48
N ARG A 119 -15.54 6.74 9.83
CA ARG A 119 -14.37 6.16 9.16
C ARG A 119 -13.53 5.35 10.14
N PRO A 120 -14.03 4.21 10.62
CA PRO A 120 -13.37 3.42 11.65
C PRO A 120 -12.04 2.81 11.18
N PHE A 121 -11.85 2.67 9.86
CA PHE A 121 -10.66 2.08 9.27
C PHE A 121 -9.74 3.12 8.61
N ALA A 122 -9.92 4.41 8.92
CA ALA A 122 -9.06 5.48 8.43
C ALA A 122 -7.57 5.13 8.64
N GLY A 123 -6.79 5.22 7.57
CA GLY A 123 -5.36 4.91 7.60
C GLY A 123 -5.01 3.44 7.36
N THR A 124 -6.01 2.55 7.25
CA THR A 124 -5.79 1.12 6.96
C THR A 124 -5.46 0.92 5.49
N ARG A 125 -4.29 0.34 5.20
CA ARG A 125 -3.74 0.23 3.84
C ARG A 125 -4.05 -1.11 3.23
N ILE A 126 -4.65 -1.09 2.03
CA ILE A 126 -5.06 -2.28 1.29
C ILE A 126 -4.41 -2.36 -0.09
N GLY A 127 -4.11 -3.58 -0.51
CA GLY A 127 -3.81 -3.90 -1.90
C GLY A 127 -5.02 -4.55 -2.55
N VAL A 128 -5.25 -4.30 -3.84
CA VAL A 128 -6.44 -4.77 -4.56
C VAL A 128 -6.04 -5.66 -5.73
N LYS A 129 -6.52 -6.90 -5.78
CA LYS A 129 -6.23 -7.85 -6.88
C LYS A 129 -6.61 -7.25 -8.24
N TYR A 130 -5.76 -7.46 -9.26
CA TYR A 130 -5.86 -6.84 -10.59
C TYR A 130 -7.07 -7.23 -11.47
N ILE A 131 -8.02 -7.99 -10.92
CA ILE A 131 -9.32 -8.28 -11.55
C ILE A 131 -10.47 -7.47 -10.95
N ILE A 132 -10.20 -6.70 -9.89
CA ILE A 132 -11.18 -5.88 -9.18
C ILE A 132 -11.04 -4.45 -9.69
N ASP A 133 -12.14 -3.85 -10.09
CA ASP A 133 -12.16 -2.51 -10.68
C ASP A 133 -11.85 -1.41 -9.65
N LEU A 134 -10.93 -0.52 -10.03
CA LEU A 134 -10.58 0.71 -9.34
C LEU A 134 -10.76 1.90 -10.28
N CYS A 135 -11.43 2.93 -9.79
CA CYS A 135 -11.69 4.16 -10.54
C CYS A 135 -10.37 4.77 -11.06
N ARG A 136 -10.37 5.11 -12.35
CA ARG A 136 -9.26 5.66 -13.15
C ARG A 136 -8.07 4.72 -13.37
N LEU A 137 -8.16 3.45 -12.96
CA LEU A 137 -7.16 2.42 -13.24
C LEU A 137 -7.70 1.39 -14.24
N ARG A 138 -6.80 0.70 -14.94
CA ARG A 138 -7.14 -0.42 -15.81
C ARG A 138 -7.29 -1.69 -14.99
N THR A 139 -8.17 -2.58 -15.42
CA THR A 139 -8.31 -3.94 -14.88
C THR A 139 -7.87 -4.92 -15.94
N GLY A 140 -6.72 -5.57 -15.71
CA GLY A 140 -6.02 -6.32 -16.75
C GLY A 140 -6.01 -7.83 -16.56
N ALA A 141 -6.40 -8.32 -15.38
CA ALA A 141 -6.41 -9.75 -15.07
C ALA A 141 -5.09 -10.48 -15.39
N SER A 142 -3.96 -9.79 -15.19
CA SER A 142 -2.61 -10.26 -15.54
C SER A 142 -2.44 -10.68 -17.01
N SER A 143 -3.19 -10.06 -17.93
CA SER A 143 -2.98 -10.20 -19.38
C SER A 143 -2.67 -8.85 -20.01
N ARG A 144 -1.52 -8.71 -20.68
CA ARG A 144 -1.12 -7.47 -21.37
C ARG A 144 -2.12 -7.10 -22.47
N ALA A 145 -2.58 -8.09 -23.23
CA ALA A 145 -3.55 -7.88 -24.30
C ALA A 145 -4.91 -7.40 -23.74
N TYR A 146 -5.38 -8.00 -22.63
CA TYR A 146 -6.63 -7.57 -22.00
C TYR A 146 -6.51 -6.17 -21.37
N THR A 147 -5.38 -5.86 -20.73
CA THR A 147 -5.09 -4.51 -20.24
C THR A 147 -5.17 -3.46 -21.36
N GLN A 148 -4.68 -3.78 -22.56
CA GLN A 148 -4.70 -2.87 -23.71
C GLN A 148 -6.10 -2.70 -24.31
N LEU A 149 -6.91 -3.76 -24.29
CA LEU A 149 -8.26 -3.79 -24.89
C LEU A 149 -9.21 -2.75 -24.27
N LEU A 150 -9.18 -2.59 -22.95
CA LEU A 150 -10.12 -1.73 -22.22
C LEU A 150 -9.41 -0.52 -21.62
N GLY A 151 -10.04 0.64 -21.72
CA GLY A 151 -9.58 1.87 -21.07
C GLY A 151 -9.66 1.79 -19.54
N PRO A 152 -9.15 2.82 -18.83
CA PRO A 152 -9.34 2.94 -17.39
C PRO A 152 -10.82 2.87 -16.98
N ARG A 153 -11.10 2.26 -15.84
CA ARG A 153 -12.46 2.18 -15.29
C ARG A 153 -12.94 3.55 -14.84
N THR A 154 -14.23 3.82 -15.01
CA THR A 154 -14.86 5.07 -14.57
C THR A 154 -15.29 5.01 -13.12
N GLU A 155 -15.53 3.82 -12.58
CA GLU A 155 -16.07 3.58 -11.25
C GLU A 155 -15.27 2.49 -10.52
N ASN A 156 -15.36 2.47 -9.20
CA ASN A 156 -14.88 1.39 -8.36
C ASN A 156 -15.85 0.21 -8.40
N ALA A 157 -15.36 -1.01 -8.13
CA ALA A 157 -16.26 -2.09 -7.76
C ALA A 157 -17.07 -1.72 -6.50
N GLU A 158 -18.34 -2.11 -6.43
CA GLU A 158 -19.27 -1.65 -5.38
C GLU A 158 -18.73 -1.87 -3.95
N PHE A 159 -18.14 -3.04 -3.69
CA PHE A 159 -17.59 -3.33 -2.37
C PHE A 159 -16.30 -2.54 -2.08
N ILE A 160 -15.52 -2.17 -3.10
CA ILE A 160 -14.37 -1.29 -2.93
C ILE A 160 -14.85 0.09 -2.52
N GLN A 161 -15.89 0.61 -3.16
CA GLN A 161 -16.48 1.91 -2.81
C GLN A 161 -16.85 1.97 -1.33
N LYS A 162 -17.50 0.92 -0.81
CA LYS A 162 -17.83 0.79 0.63
C LYS A 162 -16.60 0.77 1.53
N LEU A 163 -15.52 0.08 1.13
CA LEU A 163 -14.27 0.09 1.89
C LEU A 163 -13.63 1.49 1.92
N LEU A 164 -13.62 2.19 0.79
CA LEU A 164 -13.06 3.54 0.72
C LEU A 164 -13.87 4.52 1.59
N GLU A 165 -15.19 4.40 1.61
CA GLU A 165 -16.07 5.19 2.47
C GLU A 165 -15.79 4.99 3.96
N LEU A 166 -15.40 3.78 4.36
CA LEU A 166 -14.98 3.45 5.73
C LEU A 166 -13.54 3.90 6.08
N GLY A 167 -12.82 4.49 5.13
CA GLY A 167 -11.49 5.09 5.34
C GLY A 167 -10.30 4.21 4.94
N PHE A 168 -10.52 3.07 4.27
CA PHE A 168 -9.42 2.26 3.74
C PHE A 168 -8.67 3.02 2.62
N ILE A 169 -7.37 2.75 2.49
CA ILE A 169 -6.48 3.41 1.54
C ILE A 169 -5.87 2.38 0.61
N VAL A 170 -6.13 2.50 -0.70
CA VAL A 170 -5.47 1.67 -1.71
C VAL A 170 -4.05 2.17 -1.98
N VAL A 171 -3.07 1.27 -1.83
CA VAL A 171 -1.65 1.57 -2.08
C VAL A 171 -1.12 0.95 -3.38
N GLY A 172 -1.86 -0.01 -3.94
CA GLY A 172 -1.51 -0.58 -5.22
C GLY A 172 -2.43 -1.70 -5.69
N THR A 173 -2.24 -2.07 -6.94
CA THR A 173 -2.93 -3.17 -7.60
C THR A 173 -2.05 -4.41 -7.60
N LEU A 174 -2.56 -5.53 -7.10
CA LEU A 174 -1.83 -6.77 -6.84
C LEU A 174 -1.92 -7.75 -8.00
N LYS A 175 -0.84 -8.49 -8.25
CA LYS A 175 -0.80 -9.57 -9.24
C LYS A 175 -1.82 -10.66 -8.94
N THR A 176 -2.32 -11.24 -10.02
CA THR A 176 -3.10 -12.47 -10.05
C THR A 176 -2.45 -13.44 -11.03
N THR A 177 -2.80 -14.71 -10.98
CA THR A 177 -2.67 -15.55 -12.18
C THR A 177 -3.57 -15.03 -13.30
N GLN A 178 -3.20 -15.26 -14.56
CA GLN A 178 -3.95 -14.74 -15.70
C GLN A 178 -5.42 -15.17 -15.66
N PHE A 179 -6.33 -14.20 -15.79
CA PHE A 179 -7.79 -14.39 -15.66
C PHE A 179 -8.25 -15.10 -14.37
N ALA A 180 -7.42 -15.06 -13.33
CA ALA A 180 -7.61 -15.78 -12.09
C ALA A 180 -7.71 -17.32 -12.25
N ASP A 181 -7.15 -17.88 -13.32
CA ASP A 181 -7.09 -19.31 -13.58
C ASP A 181 -5.91 -19.98 -12.86
N SER A 182 -5.79 -21.31 -12.96
CA SER A 182 -4.68 -22.07 -12.40
C SER A 182 -3.45 -21.95 -13.30
N GLU A 183 -2.36 -21.41 -12.75
CA GLU A 183 -1.07 -21.34 -13.44
C GLU A 183 0.03 -21.99 -12.59
N TRP A 184 0.98 -22.66 -13.26
CA TRP A 184 2.19 -23.20 -12.67
C TRP A 184 3.42 -22.35 -13.06
N PRO A 185 4.14 -21.77 -12.09
CA PRO A 185 5.38 -21.06 -12.39
C PRO A 185 6.51 -22.03 -12.78
N THR A 186 7.36 -21.71 -13.76
CA THR A 186 7.37 -20.53 -14.64
C THR A 186 6.76 -20.81 -16.03
N CYS A 187 6.18 -21.98 -16.27
CA CYS A 187 5.71 -22.36 -17.60
C CYS A 187 4.50 -21.55 -18.06
N ASP A 188 3.56 -21.27 -17.15
CA ASP A 188 2.28 -20.64 -17.52
C ASP A 188 2.32 -19.10 -17.37
N TYR A 189 3.23 -18.57 -16.54
CA TYR A 189 3.38 -17.13 -16.28
C TYR A 189 4.14 -16.42 -17.41
N VAL A 190 3.43 -16.10 -18.50
CA VAL A 190 4.01 -15.48 -19.71
C VAL A 190 4.08 -13.96 -19.62
N ASP A 191 2.98 -13.30 -19.24
CA ASP A 191 2.87 -11.83 -19.31
C ASP A 191 3.48 -11.12 -18.10
N TYR A 192 3.27 -11.68 -16.91
CA TYR A 192 3.82 -11.17 -15.66
C TYR A 192 4.31 -12.34 -14.82
N HIS A 193 5.56 -12.28 -14.34
CA HIS A 193 6.09 -13.35 -13.51
C HIS A 193 5.46 -13.42 -12.12
N VAL A 194 5.42 -14.64 -11.60
CA VAL A 194 4.94 -14.97 -10.25
C VAL A 194 5.65 -14.12 -9.19
N PRO A 195 4.94 -13.64 -8.15
CA PRO A 195 5.58 -13.03 -6.99
C PRO A 195 6.47 -14.01 -6.24
N VAL A 196 7.47 -13.48 -5.53
CA VAL A 196 8.31 -14.24 -4.60
C VAL A 196 7.48 -14.64 -3.38
N ASN A 197 7.56 -15.91 -2.97
CA ASN A 197 7.01 -16.36 -1.70
C ASN A 197 8.02 -16.08 -0.59
N PRO A 198 7.72 -15.27 0.45
CA PRO A 198 8.69 -14.97 1.50
C PRO A 198 9.05 -16.18 2.37
N ARG A 199 8.41 -17.35 2.17
CA ARG A 199 8.77 -18.61 2.83
C ARG A 199 9.79 -19.40 2.00
N ALA A 200 10.56 -20.25 2.68
CA ALA A 200 11.53 -21.14 2.07
C ALA A 200 12.47 -20.40 1.10
N ASP A 201 13.05 -19.30 1.58
CA ASP A 201 14.05 -18.48 0.90
C ASP A 201 13.64 -17.97 -0.49
N GLY A 202 12.33 -17.82 -0.75
CA GLY A 202 11.83 -17.34 -2.05
C GLY A 202 11.47 -18.43 -3.05
N TYR A 203 11.79 -19.70 -2.76
CA TYR A 203 11.71 -20.79 -3.76
C TYR A 203 10.39 -21.56 -3.76
N GLN A 204 9.46 -21.23 -2.86
CA GLN A 204 8.11 -21.82 -2.88
C GLN A 204 7.20 -21.09 -3.85
N THR A 205 6.25 -21.82 -4.45
CA THR A 205 5.16 -21.21 -5.22
C THR A 205 4.27 -20.35 -4.32
N THR A 206 3.76 -19.24 -4.84
CA THR A 206 2.74 -18.40 -4.18
C THR A 206 1.31 -18.93 -4.43
N SER A 207 1.16 -20.03 -5.19
CA SER A 207 -0.12 -20.65 -5.55
C SER A 207 -1.05 -19.72 -6.34
N SER A 208 -2.23 -20.22 -6.69
CA SER A 208 -3.21 -19.53 -7.53
C SER A 208 -4.50 -19.22 -6.75
N SER A 209 -5.35 -18.29 -7.18
CA SER A 209 -5.09 -17.26 -8.20
C SER A 209 -4.69 -15.91 -7.61
N SER A 210 -4.87 -15.73 -6.30
CA SER A 210 -4.56 -14.49 -5.58
C SER A 210 -3.10 -14.45 -5.11
N CYS A 211 -2.17 -14.81 -6.00
CA CYS A 211 -0.74 -14.95 -5.72
C CYS A 211 -0.11 -13.66 -5.18
N GLY A 212 -0.39 -12.51 -5.82
CA GLY A 212 0.10 -11.20 -5.39
C GLY A 212 -0.45 -10.80 -4.03
N SER A 213 -1.74 -11.04 -3.78
CA SER A 213 -2.36 -10.76 -2.49
C SER A 213 -1.72 -11.53 -1.34
N ALA A 214 -1.50 -12.84 -1.53
CA ALA A 214 -0.87 -13.68 -0.51
C ALA A 214 0.61 -13.29 -0.28
N ALA A 215 1.36 -13.05 -1.36
CA ALA A 215 2.76 -12.64 -1.28
C ALA A 215 2.93 -11.26 -0.62
N ALA A 216 2.06 -10.30 -0.94
CA ALA A 216 2.16 -8.94 -0.42
C ALA A 216 1.95 -8.87 1.09
N VAL A 217 0.87 -9.47 1.62
CA VAL A 217 0.60 -9.46 3.07
C VAL A 217 1.66 -10.27 3.84
N ALA A 218 2.24 -11.29 3.22
CA ALA A 218 3.29 -12.07 3.84
C ALA A 218 4.65 -11.34 3.87
N SER A 219 4.89 -10.41 2.95
CA SER A 219 6.19 -9.72 2.77
C SER A 219 6.20 -8.31 3.37
N TYR A 220 5.10 -7.57 3.27
CA TYR A 220 5.08 -6.13 3.56
C TYR A 220 4.41 -5.81 4.89
N GLU A 221 5.21 -5.47 5.90
CA GLU A 221 4.69 -4.96 7.19
C GLU A 221 3.92 -3.64 7.06
N TRP A 222 4.18 -2.90 5.97
CA TRP A 222 3.46 -1.68 5.68
C TRP A 222 2.10 -1.92 5.01
N LEU A 223 1.76 -3.14 4.61
CA LEU A 223 0.46 -3.46 4.05
C LEU A 223 -0.41 -4.11 5.13
N ASP A 224 -1.59 -3.55 5.41
CA ASP A 224 -2.45 -4.07 6.48
C ASP A 224 -3.29 -5.26 5.99
N PHE A 225 -3.83 -5.16 4.78
CA PHE A 225 -4.67 -6.19 4.16
C PHE A 225 -4.45 -6.27 2.65
N ALA A 226 -4.82 -7.40 2.06
CA ALA A 226 -4.93 -7.55 0.62
C ALA A 226 -6.25 -8.20 0.25
N LEU A 227 -6.87 -7.69 -0.81
CA LEU A 227 -8.09 -8.24 -1.37
C LEU A 227 -7.73 -9.26 -2.44
N GLY A 228 -8.44 -10.36 -2.45
CA GLY A 228 -8.29 -11.45 -3.40
C GLY A 228 -9.64 -12.02 -3.79
N THR A 229 -9.64 -12.91 -4.77
CA THR A 229 -10.83 -13.69 -5.14
C THR A 229 -10.55 -15.16 -5.02
N HIS A 230 -11.60 -15.94 -4.77
CA HIS A 230 -11.55 -17.38 -4.70
C HIS A 230 -12.56 -17.95 -5.69
N ILE A 231 -12.09 -18.81 -6.57
CA ILE A 231 -12.91 -19.65 -7.44
C ILE A 231 -12.48 -21.09 -7.20
N ILE A 232 -13.44 -22.02 -7.16
CA ILE A 232 -13.12 -23.44 -7.05
C ILE A 232 -12.61 -23.89 -8.42
N ALA A 233 -11.29 -24.04 -8.56
CA ALA A 233 -10.73 -24.78 -9.68
C ALA A 233 -11.11 -26.27 -9.52
N ARG A 234 -11.66 -26.89 -10.56
CA ARG A 234 -11.76 -28.36 -10.61
C ARG A 234 -10.36 -28.93 -10.81
N GLU A 235 -9.63 -29.12 -9.72
CA GLU A 235 -8.31 -29.73 -9.78
C GLU A 235 -8.47 -31.24 -10.04
N HIS A 236 -8.15 -31.69 -11.25
CA HIS A 236 -7.93 -33.10 -11.55
C HIS A 236 -6.64 -33.54 -10.84
N SER A 237 -6.78 -34.04 -9.61
CA SER A 237 -5.68 -34.63 -8.85
C SER A 237 -5.17 -35.92 -9.53
N ARG A 238 -4.12 -35.78 -10.34
CA ARG A 238 -3.22 -36.87 -10.72
C ARG A 238 -1.78 -36.49 -10.41
N SER A 239 -1.49 -36.20 -9.15
CA SER A 239 -0.17 -36.38 -8.52
C SER A 239 -0.22 -35.82 -7.09
N GLY A 240 0.12 -36.67 -6.12
CA GLY A 240 0.00 -36.40 -4.68
C GLY A 240 1.02 -35.41 -4.12
N TYR A 241 1.08 -34.19 -4.63
CA TYR A 241 1.78 -33.08 -3.99
C TYR A 241 0.78 -32.00 -3.59
N ARG A 242 0.27 -32.09 -2.36
CA ARG A 242 -0.27 -30.92 -1.67
C ARG A 242 0.90 -29.98 -1.38
N SER A 243 1.21 -29.07 -2.29
CA SER A 243 1.90 -27.83 -1.90
C SER A 243 1.01 -27.20 -0.83
N ARG A 244 1.54 -26.82 0.35
CA ARG A 244 0.75 -26.14 1.38
C ARG A 244 0.56 -24.69 0.93
N PRO A 245 -0.62 -24.27 0.46
CA PRO A 245 -0.81 -22.88 0.06
C PRO A 245 -0.75 -21.95 1.28
N LEU A 246 -0.52 -20.66 1.06
CA LEU A 246 -0.67 -19.59 2.04
C LEU A 246 -2.16 -19.44 2.46
N TRP A 247 -2.79 -20.47 3.04
CA TRP A 247 -4.21 -20.49 3.43
C TRP A 247 -4.59 -19.57 4.60
N ASN A 248 -3.70 -18.69 5.05
CA ASN A 248 -3.99 -17.72 6.11
C ASN A 248 -4.10 -16.28 5.58
N ALA A 249 -4.49 -16.06 4.32
CA ALA A 249 -4.62 -14.70 3.77
C ALA A 249 -6.05 -14.32 3.34
N THR A 250 -7.08 -14.99 3.89
CA THR A 250 -8.48 -14.56 3.79
C THR A 250 -8.81 -13.70 5.01
N LEU A 251 -8.89 -12.36 4.85
CA LEU A 251 -9.26 -11.40 5.91
C LEU A 251 -8.63 -11.64 7.29
N THR A 252 -7.35 -12.03 7.37
CA THR A 252 -6.66 -12.06 8.66
C THR A 252 -5.68 -10.88 8.73
N GLY A 253 -6.18 -9.77 9.26
CA GLY A 253 -5.33 -8.69 9.74
C GLY A 253 -4.55 -9.22 10.94
N ARG A 254 -3.24 -9.01 10.95
CA ARG A 254 -2.44 -9.24 12.17
C ARG A 254 -2.72 -8.12 13.15
N HIS A 255 -3.70 -8.29 14.02
CA HIS A 255 -3.73 -7.56 15.28
C HIS A 255 -2.67 -8.17 16.21
N LYS A 256 -1.50 -7.54 16.30
CA LYS A 256 -0.68 -7.66 17.52
C LYS A 256 -1.26 -6.65 18.50
N LEU A 257 -1.86 -7.15 19.58
CA LEU A 257 -2.03 -6.41 20.82
C LEU A 257 -0.65 -5.99 21.36
#